data_AF-A0A0B7I6W8-F1
#
_entry.id   AF-A0A0B7I6W8-F1
#
_cell.length_a   1.000
_cell.length_b   1.000
_cell.length_c   1.000
_cell.angle_alpha   90.00
_cell.angle_beta   90.00
_cell.angle_gamma   90.00
#
_symmetry.space_group_name_H-M   'P 1'
#
loop_
_entity.id
_entity.type
_entity.pdbx_description
1 polymer ?
#
loop_
_entity_poly.entity_id
_entity_poly.type
_entity_poly.pdbx_seq_one_letter_code
_entity_poly.pdbx_strand_id
1 'polypeptide(L)' 'MNKKQHSKVWNEIKTNDSWSIFKIMGEFVNGYEKLSEIGPCVSIFGSARTKSDSKYYNFGGGNR' A
#
# COMPACT_ATOMS: atom_id res chain seq x y z
N MET A 1 -44.07 -19.03 -11.50
CA MET A 1 -43.35 -17.80 -11.06
C MET A 1 -41.84 -18.03 -11.19
N ASN A 2 -41.14 -17.14 -11.89
CA ASN A 2 -39.78 -17.28 -12.42
C ASN A 2 -38.68 -17.64 -11.39
N LYS A 3 -37.94 -18.73 -11.66
CA LYS A 3 -36.58 -18.98 -11.13
C LYS A 3 -35.58 -18.37 -12.12
N LYS A 4 -34.66 -17.53 -11.65
CA LYS A 4 -33.26 -17.31 -12.14
C LYS A 4 -32.78 -15.90 -11.76
N GLN A 5 -32.21 -15.71 -10.58
CA GLN A 5 -31.37 -14.54 -10.25
C GLN A 5 -30.26 -15.00 -9.28
N HIS A 6 -29.28 -15.78 -9.77
CA HIS A 6 -28.12 -16.16 -8.94
C HIS A 6 -26.82 -16.34 -9.74
N SER A 7 -26.77 -15.86 -10.99
CA SER A 7 -25.61 -16.03 -11.89
C SER A 7 -24.85 -14.74 -12.21
N LYS A 8 -25.33 -13.56 -11.79
CA LYS A 8 -24.69 -12.28 -12.13
C LYS A 8 -23.60 -11.81 -11.15
N VAL A 9 -23.68 -12.22 -9.88
CA VAL A 9 -22.77 -11.77 -8.80
C VAL A 9 -21.32 -12.26 -9.01
N TRP A 10 -21.14 -13.47 -9.56
CA TRP A 10 -19.82 -14.08 -9.74
C TRP A 10 -18.95 -13.39 -10.81
N ASN A 11 -19.56 -12.80 -11.85
CA ASN A 11 -18.81 -12.13 -12.93
C ASN A 11 -18.36 -10.71 -12.55
N GLU A 12 -19.14 -9.99 -11.72
CA GLU A 12 -18.74 -8.67 -11.20
C GLU A 12 -17.54 -8.76 -10.25
N ILE A 13 -17.49 -9.79 -9.41
CA ILE A 13 -16.39 -10.00 -8.44
C ILE A 13 -15.06 -10.24 -9.18
N LYS A 14 -15.03 -11.00 -10.28
CA LYS A 14 -13.79 -11.27 -11.04
C LYS A 14 -13.28 -10.10 -11.87
N THR A 15 -14.18 -9.24 -12.35
CA THR A 15 -13.79 -8.10 -13.20
C THR A 15 -13.17 -6.97 -12.37
N ASN A 16 -13.71 -6.72 -11.17
CA ASN A 16 -13.14 -5.73 -10.24
C ASN A 16 -11.78 -6.19 -9.64
N ASP A 17 -11.60 -7.50 -9.48
CA ASP A 17 -10.34 -8.12 -9.06
C ASP A 17 -9.24 -7.92 -10.11
N SER A 18 -9.58 -8.09 -11.39
CA SER A 18 -8.64 -7.88 -12.51
C SER A 18 -8.08 -6.45 -12.54
N TRP A 19 -8.91 -5.43 -12.30
CA TRP A 19 -8.44 -4.04 -12.24
C TRP A 19 -7.52 -3.77 -11.03
N SER A 20 -7.75 -4.46 -9.92
CA SER A 20 -6.92 -4.35 -8.73
C SER A 20 -5.51 -4.91 -8.97
N ILE A 21 -5.40 -6.00 -9.74
CA ILE A 21 -4.11 -6.56 -10.16
C ILE A 21 -3.33 -5.56 -11.01
N PHE A 22 -3.98 -4.92 -11.99
CA PHE A 22 -3.31 -3.90 -12.81
C PHE A 22 -2.83 -2.70 -11.99
N LYS A 23 -3.61 -2.26 -11.00
CA LYS A 23 -3.18 -1.19 -10.08
C LYS A 23 -1.96 -1.59 -9.26
N ILE A 24 -1.95 -2.80 -8.70
CA ILE A 24 -0.80 -3.32 -7.94
C ILE A 24 0.44 -3.35 -8.84
N MET A 25 0.34 -3.92 -10.04
CA MET A 25 1.44 -3.95 -11.00
C MET A 25 1.97 -2.55 -11.32
N GLY A 26 1.09 -1.57 -11.51
CA GLY A 26 1.46 -0.17 -11.72
C GLY A 26 2.19 0.45 -10.53
N GLU A 27 1.72 0.22 -9.30
CA GLU A 27 2.39 0.68 -8.08
C GLU A 27 3.79 0.07 -7.90
N PHE A 28 3.95 -1.20 -8.24
CA PHE A 28 5.25 -1.88 -8.20
C PHE A 28 6.25 -1.27 -9.19
N VAL A 29 5.85 -1.06 -10.46
CA VAL A 29 6.73 -0.46 -11.48
C VAL A 29 7.16 0.94 -11.07
N ASN A 30 6.20 1.79 -10.71
CA ASN A 30 6.48 3.17 -10.27
C ASN A 30 7.31 3.22 -8.98
N GLY A 31 7.09 2.29 -8.04
CA GLY A 31 7.91 2.18 -6.83
C GLY A 31 9.33 1.75 -7.15
N TYR A 32 9.51 0.78 -8.04
CA TYR A 32 10.83 0.28 -8.43
C TYR A 32 11.66 1.37 -9.13
N GLU A 33 11.09 2.05 -10.12
CA GLU A 33 11.78 3.14 -10.84
C GLU A 33 12.27 4.22 -9.87
N LYS A 34 11.39 4.71 -8.98
CA LYS A 34 11.75 5.74 -8.01
C LYS A 34 12.80 5.30 -7.00
N LEU A 35 12.72 4.07 -6.51
CA LEU A 35 13.67 3.55 -5.53
C LEU A 35 15.01 3.19 -6.19
N SER A 36 15.03 2.88 -7.49
CA SER A 36 16.27 2.55 -8.22
C SER A 36 17.26 3.71 -8.30
N GLU A 37 16.78 4.95 -8.21
CA GLU A 37 17.60 6.17 -8.22
C GLU A 37 18.21 6.47 -6.84
N ILE A 38 17.74 5.81 -5.78
CA ILE A 38 18.18 6.04 -4.41
C ILE A 38 19.45 5.23 -4.14
N GLY A 39 20.48 5.89 -3.61
CA GLY A 39 21.74 5.27 -3.17
C GLY A 39 21.58 4.43 -1.89
N PRO A 40 22.69 4.10 -1.19
CA PRO A 40 22.64 3.27 0.01
C PRO A 40 21.70 3.88 1.06
N CYS A 41 20.64 3.14 1.41
CA CYS A 41 19.57 3.60 2.30
C CYS A 41 19.35 2.65 3.48
N VAL A 42 18.78 3.18 4.57
CA VAL A 42 18.39 2.41 5.77
C VAL A 42 16.92 2.65 6.06
N SER A 43 16.15 1.58 6.22
CA SER A 43 14.74 1.65 6.62
C SER A 43 14.61 1.68 8.14
N ILE A 44 14.04 2.75 8.69
CA ILE A 44 13.78 2.91 10.12
C ILE A 44 12.28 2.80 10.37
N PHE A 45 11.89 1.93 11.30
CA PHE A 45 10.49 1.75 11.71
C PHE A 45 10.28 2.25 13.14
N GLY A 46 9.10 2.80 13.41
CA GLY A 46 8.74 3.34 14.72
C GLY A 46 7.23 3.36 14.92
N SER A 47 6.80 3.57 16.17
CA SER A 47 5.38 3.66 16.50
C SER A 47 4.76 4.89 15.84
N ALA A 48 3.70 4.68 15.05
CA ALA A 48 2.90 5.74 14.43
C ALA A 48 2.18 6.65 15.45
N ARG A 49 2.15 6.25 16.73
CA ARG A 49 1.43 6.95 17.81
C ARG A 49 2.36 7.71 18.77
N THR A 50 3.67 7.64 18.55
CA THR A 50 4.63 8.31 19.43
C THR A 50 4.50 9.83 19.26
N LYS A 51 4.18 10.54 20.34
CA LYS A 51 4.13 12.01 20.34
C LYS A 51 5.54 12.58 20.14
N SER A 52 5.63 13.74 19.50
CA SER A 52 6.90 14.41 19.19
C SER A 52 7.78 14.70 20.42
N ASP A 53 7.16 14.90 21.59
CA ASP A 53 7.85 15.18 22.85
C ASP A 53 8.38 13.91 23.57
N SER A 54 8.13 12.72 23.02
CA SER A 54 8.67 11.49 23.59
C SER A 54 10.18 11.42 23.41
N LYS A 55 10.90 11.02 24.47
CA LYS A 55 12.35 10.75 24.44
C LYS A 55 12.77 9.90 23.23
N TYR A 56 11.95 8.93 22.84
CA TYR A 56 12.22 8.03 21.71
C TYR A 56 12.05 8.70 20.35
N TYR A 57 11.17 9.71 20.22
CA TYR A 57 11.02 10.49 18.98
C TYR A 57 12.20 11.45 18.77
N ASN A 58 12.62 12.12 19.85
CA ASN A 58 13.76 13.03 19.83
C ASN A 58 15.09 12.33 19.54
N PHE A 59 15.27 11.10 20.04
CA PHE A 59 16.48 10.31 19.76
C PHE A 59 16.51 9.75 18.33
N GLY A 60 15.34 9.42 17.75
CA GLY A 60 15.20 8.79 16.43
C GLY A 60 15.34 9.73 15.23
N GLY A 61 15.65 11.01 15.43
CA GLY A 61 15.88 11.97 14.34
C GLY A 61 14.79 13.02 14.15
N GLY A 62 13.87 13.20 15.11
CA GLY A 62 12.77 14.17 15.00
C GLY A 62 13.15 15.66 14.98
N ASN A 63 14.43 16.03 15.20
CA ASN A 63 14.91 17.43 15.26
C ASN A 63 16.23 17.65 14.49
N ARG A 64 16.37 17.10 13.28
CA ARG A 64 17.43 17.51 12.35
C ARG A 64 16.83 18.02 11.06
#